data_AF-B8CA08-F1
#
_entry.id   AF-B8CA08-F1
#
_cell.length_a   1.000
_cell.length_b   1.000
_cell.length_c   1.000
_cell.angle_alpha   90.00
_cell.angle_beta   90.00
_cell.angle_gamma   90.00
#
_symmetry.space_group_name_H-M   'P 1'
#
loop_
_entity.id
_entity.type
_entity.pdbx_description
1 polymer ?
#
loop_
_entity_poly.entity_id
_entity_poly.type
_entity_poly.pdbx_seq_one_letter_code
_entity_poly.pdbx_strand_id
1 'polypeptide(L)'
;MTTSTDNELAAAQQDEYESIAAIFPDEFTLHSQDPINYSILLVPPSASDGEVFTARSHLWPRERLRLKVNYPPTYPDDTVPNFGITNCKGEESVLHDFQLLALLNHLSSTAEAEIGMPSVLSCYYAAIDFFETGGLVQAGLALLSDDCLSNILAYLATSKEAIDAVSEALPIFASVAKTDTVWKELCRIRWREKWGFEKRWQRAVNDFMDQYEPQSRTTSQYFWHDRYQFEERDGTRTSTSVEELCSMTFQCYQWFDTTGLLRQSDHMRDVMPTGLGKDCGSIVRFLNNGLFSYVIKERECPSGAYTFSVDGEAISMNGLRLRTHRLPSWGWEMTSDLMVMRSINDEGGNNLGGLWDDLISCMTLQQRPDWITTTLGLYPYNYREIPEDADLMSLLPW
;
A
#
# COMPACT_ATOMS: atom_id res chain seq x y z
N MET A 1 15.61 -40.34 -52.08
CA MET A 1 15.14 -40.61 -50.70
C MET A 1 14.43 -39.41 -50.08
N THR A 2 14.38 -38.23 -50.72
CA THR A 2 13.67 -37.04 -50.22
C THR A 2 12.13 -37.11 -50.32
N THR A 3 11.58 -37.89 -51.24
CA THR A 3 10.12 -37.92 -51.49
C THR A 3 9.28 -38.58 -50.38
N SER A 4 9.90 -39.30 -49.43
CA SER A 4 9.15 -39.97 -48.35
C SER A 4 8.86 -39.03 -47.20
N THR A 5 9.85 -38.24 -46.78
CA THR A 5 9.74 -37.26 -45.70
C THR A 5 8.82 -36.11 -46.09
N ASP A 6 8.89 -35.66 -47.35
CA ASP A 6 8.04 -34.58 -47.86
C ASP A 6 6.54 -34.97 -47.82
N ASN A 7 6.24 -36.26 -48.06
CA ASN A 7 4.86 -36.77 -48.01
C ASN A 7 4.35 -36.91 -46.57
N GLU A 8 5.22 -37.28 -45.62
CA GLU A 8 4.86 -37.38 -44.20
C GLU A 8 4.61 -36.00 -43.59
N LEU A 9 5.44 -35.01 -43.92
CA LEU A 9 5.25 -33.61 -43.51
C LEU A 9 3.93 -33.04 -44.06
N ALA A 10 3.67 -33.23 -45.37
CA ALA A 10 2.43 -32.77 -45.98
C ALA A 10 1.19 -33.43 -45.35
N ALA A 11 1.27 -34.72 -44.99
CA ALA A 11 0.20 -35.41 -44.28
C ALA A 11 -0.02 -34.83 -42.88
N ALA A 12 1.05 -34.60 -42.11
CA ALA A 12 0.95 -34.02 -40.77
C ALA A 12 0.35 -32.60 -40.80
N GLN A 13 0.76 -31.79 -41.77
CA GLN A 13 0.20 -30.46 -42.00
C GLN A 13 -1.29 -30.52 -42.35
N GLN A 14 -1.67 -31.42 -43.25
CA GLN A 14 -3.06 -31.60 -43.66
C GLN A 14 -3.94 -32.06 -42.49
N ASP A 15 -3.47 -33.04 -41.71
CA ASP A 15 -4.19 -33.57 -40.55
C ASP A 15 -4.44 -32.50 -39.48
N GLU A 16 -3.45 -31.66 -39.19
CA GLU A 16 -3.63 -30.54 -38.25
C GLU A 16 -4.61 -29.51 -38.82
N TYR A 17 -4.46 -29.11 -40.08
CA TYR A 17 -5.36 -28.15 -40.74
C TYR A 17 -6.82 -28.64 -40.71
N GLU A 18 -7.07 -29.90 -41.06
CA GLU A 18 -8.42 -30.48 -41.05
C GLU A 18 -8.99 -30.55 -39.62
N SER A 19 -8.14 -30.87 -38.65
CA SER A 19 -8.51 -30.86 -37.23
C SER A 19 -8.93 -29.46 -36.77
N ILE A 20 -8.16 -28.43 -37.12
CA ILE A 20 -8.48 -27.03 -36.80
C ILE A 20 -9.79 -26.59 -37.48
N ALA A 21 -9.99 -26.92 -38.76
CA ALA A 21 -11.21 -26.60 -39.48
C ALA A 21 -12.45 -27.30 -38.89
N ALA A 22 -12.28 -28.52 -38.35
CA ALA A 22 -13.35 -29.25 -37.67
C ALA A 22 -13.66 -28.69 -36.27
N ILE A 23 -12.65 -28.19 -35.54
CA ILE A 23 -12.82 -27.57 -34.21
C ILE A 23 -13.53 -26.21 -34.33
N PHE A 24 -13.22 -25.44 -35.38
CA PHE A 24 -13.67 -24.05 -35.55
C PHE A 24 -14.45 -23.83 -36.86
N PRO A 25 -15.58 -24.54 -37.09
CA PRO A 25 -16.23 -24.56 -38.40
C PRO A 25 -16.73 -23.19 -38.87
N ASP A 26 -17.11 -22.29 -37.94
CA ASP A 26 -17.67 -20.98 -38.25
C ASP A 26 -16.60 -19.86 -38.24
N GLU A 27 -15.53 -20.05 -37.48
CA GLU A 27 -14.44 -19.09 -37.31
C GLU A 27 -13.30 -19.28 -38.32
N PHE A 28 -13.24 -20.44 -38.96
CA PHE A 28 -12.17 -20.83 -39.87
C PHE A 28 -12.38 -20.27 -41.28
N THR A 29 -11.29 -19.84 -41.93
CA THR A 29 -11.32 -19.40 -43.33
C THR A 29 -10.03 -19.78 -44.05
N LEU A 30 -10.14 -20.62 -45.07
CA LEU A 30 -9.03 -21.05 -45.91
C LEU A 30 -8.71 -19.99 -46.97
N HIS A 31 -7.44 -19.60 -47.10
CA HIS A 31 -6.96 -18.67 -48.12
C HIS A 31 -6.22 -19.39 -49.25
N SER A 32 -5.43 -20.41 -48.93
CA SER A 32 -4.69 -21.24 -49.88
C SER A 32 -4.44 -22.63 -49.32
N GLN A 33 -4.43 -23.65 -50.18
CA GLN A 33 -4.06 -25.04 -49.82
C GLN A 33 -2.59 -25.36 -50.14
N ASP A 34 -1.95 -24.64 -51.04
CA ASP A 34 -0.55 -24.89 -51.43
C ASP A 34 0.20 -23.56 -51.66
N PRO A 35 0.96 -23.06 -50.66
CA PRO A 35 1.08 -23.59 -49.30
C PRO A 35 -0.21 -23.42 -48.48
N ILE A 36 -0.38 -24.22 -47.42
CA ILE A 36 -1.52 -24.13 -46.50
C ILE A 36 -1.48 -22.79 -45.76
N ASN A 37 -2.52 -21.99 -45.98
CA ASN A 37 -2.69 -20.67 -45.39
C ASN A 37 -4.16 -20.44 -45.08
N TYR A 38 -4.44 -20.12 -43.83
CA TYR A 38 -5.79 -19.90 -43.34
C TYR A 38 -5.81 -18.85 -42.23
N SER A 39 -7.00 -18.46 -41.79
CA SER A 39 -7.15 -17.68 -40.58
C SER A 39 -8.30 -18.17 -39.70
N ILE A 40 -8.12 -18.01 -38.40
CA ILE A 40 -9.10 -18.39 -37.37
C ILE A 40 -9.54 -17.11 -36.64
N LEU A 41 -10.83 -16.90 -36.46
CA LEU A 41 -11.33 -15.81 -35.62
C LEU A 41 -10.98 -16.04 -34.14
N LEU A 42 -10.37 -15.04 -33.51
CA LEU A 42 -10.10 -15.04 -32.07
C LEU A 42 -11.36 -14.57 -31.35
N VAL A 43 -11.99 -15.48 -30.58
CA VAL A 43 -13.27 -15.24 -29.91
C VAL A 43 -13.06 -15.31 -28.38
N PRO A 44 -13.62 -14.36 -27.60
CA PRO A 44 -13.59 -14.45 -26.15
C PRO A 44 -14.36 -15.69 -25.67
N PRO A 45 -13.85 -16.44 -24.67
CA PRO A 45 -14.45 -17.71 -24.23
C PRO A 45 -15.82 -17.59 -23.55
N SER A 46 -16.40 -16.39 -23.47
CA SER A 46 -17.69 -16.11 -22.81
C SER A 46 -18.78 -15.55 -23.73
N ALA A 47 -18.59 -15.59 -25.05
CA ALA A 47 -19.59 -15.07 -25.99
C ALA A 47 -20.79 -16.01 -26.25
N SER A 48 -20.83 -17.20 -25.63
CA SER A 48 -21.72 -18.28 -26.06
C SER A 48 -23.15 -18.26 -25.51
N ASP A 49 -23.51 -17.47 -24.48
CA ASP A 49 -24.92 -17.41 -24.06
C ASP A 49 -25.25 -16.15 -23.25
N GLY A 50 -25.75 -15.12 -23.94
CA GLY A 50 -26.75 -14.15 -23.44
C GLY A 50 -26.49 -13.30 -22.19
N GLU A 51 -25.45 -13.53 -21.38
CA GLU A 51 -25.31 -12.91 -20.07
C GLU A 51 -23.91 -12.37 -19.77
N VAL A 52 -23.95 -11.14 -19.27
CA VAL A 52 -22.94 -10.41 -18.51
C VAL A 52 -21.60 -10.23 -19.23
N PHE A 53 -21.41 -8.99 -19.72
CA PHE A 53 -20.09 -8.36 -19.88
C PHE A 53 -19.21 -8.75 -18.68
N THR A 54 -18.39 -9.79 -18.84
CA THR A 54 -17.46 -10.20 -17.80
C THR A 54 -16.50 -9.03 -17.58
N ALA A 55 -16.07 -8.82 -16.34
CA ALA A 55 -15.21 -7.69 -15.98
C ALA A 55 -13.94 -7.57 -16.84
N ARG A 56 -13.57 -8.59 -17.62
CA ARG A 56 -12.39 -8.66 -18.50
C ARG A 56 -12.65 -8.31 -19.98
N SER A 57 -13.88 -7.98 -20.36
CA SER A 57 -14.21 -7.63 -21.76
C SER A 57 -13.42 -6.41 -22.27
N HIS A 58 -12.95 -5.54 -21.37
CA HIS A 58 -12.18 -4.35 -21.69
C HIS A 58 -10.71 -4.65 -22.05
N LEU A 59 -10.22 -5.85 -21.76
CA LEU A 59 -8.85 -6.29 -22.10
C LEU A 59 -8.75 -6.77 -23.55
N TRP A 60 -9.88 -7.13 -24.14
CA TRP A 60 -9.96 -7.54 -25.54
C TRP A 60 -9.95 -6.34 -26.48
N PRO A 61 -9.35 -6.48 -27.67
CA PRO A 61 -9.42 -5.45 -28.70
C PRO A 61 -10.89 -5.20 -29.10
N ARG A 62 -11.23 -3.93 -29.35
CA ARG A 62 -12.58 -3.54 -29.77
C ARG A 62 -12.99 -4.17 -31.09
N GLU A 63 -12.03 -4.34 -31.99
CA GLU A 63 -12.23 -5.03 -33.26
C GLU A 63 -11.94 -6.51 -33.10
N ARG A 64 -12.75 -7.34 -33.77
CA ARG A 64 -12.51 -8.78 -33.81
C ARG A 64 -11.29 -9.06 -34.68
N LEU A 65 -10.36 -9.82 -34.13
CA LEU A 65 -9.10 -10.16 -34.79
C LEU A 65 -9.13 -11.61 -35.28
N ARG A 66 -8.36 -11.87 -36.33
CA ARG A 66 -8.12 -13.19 -36.89
C ARG A 66 -6.65 -13.54 -36.76
N LEU A 67 -6.35 -14.74 -36.28
CA LEU A 67 -5.02 -15.33 -36.32
C LEU A 67 -4.80 -15.92 -37.70
N LYS A 68 -3.90 -15.32 -38.48
CA LYS A 68 -3.43 -15.84 -39.76
C LYS A 68 -2.31 -16.83 -39.52
N VAL A 69 -2.40 -17.98 -40.17
CA VAL A 69 -1.45 -19.08 -40.04
C VAL A 69 -0.98 -19.46 -41.45
N ASN A 70 0.33 -19.56 -41.63
CA ASN A 70 0.93 -19.98 -42.90
C ASN A 70 2.00 -21.04 -42.63
N TYR A 71 1.81 -22.24 -43.18
CA TYR A 71 2.71 -23.36 -42.96
C TYR A 71 3.95 -23.24 -43.87
N PRO A 72 5.16 -23.14 -43.29
CA PRO A 72 6.36 -23.32 -44.09
C PRO A 72 6.51 -24.79 -44.51
N PRO A 73 7.24 -25.10 -45.60
CA PRO A 73 7.38 -26.46 -46.10
C PRO A 73 8.00 -27.46 -45.11
N THR A 74 8.73 -26.96 -44.10
CA THR A 74 9.48 -27.72 -43.11
C THR A 74 8.77 -27.85 -41.75
N TYR A 75 7.55 -27.33 -41.61
CA TYR A 75 6.73 -27.50 -40.39
C TYR A 75 6.03 -28.87 -40.43
N PRO A 76 5.89 -29.60 -39.30
CA PRO A 76 6.24 -29.20 -37.94
C PRO A 76 7.67 -29.48 -37.47
N ASP A 77 8.49 -30.15 -38.29
CA ASP A 77 9.76 -30.71 -37.85
C ASP A 77 10.84 -29.66 -37.51
N ASP A 78 11.18 -28.77 -38.44
CA ASP A 78 12.35 -27.88 -38.31
C ASP A 78 11.98 -26.42 -38.08
N THR A 79 10.74 -26.03 -38.35
CA THR A 79 10.30 -24.63 -38.34
C THR A 79 8.91 -24.51 -37.75
N VAL A 80 8.61 -23.38 -37.12
CA VAL A 80 7.27 -23.03 -36.62
C VAL A 80 6.40 -22.39 -37.71
N PRO A 81 5.06 -22.38 -37.56
CA PRO A 81 4.17 -21.66 -38.49
C PRO A 81 4.46 -20.17 -38.48
N ASN A 82 4.24 -19.50 -39.62
CA ASN A 82 4.29 -18.05 -39.67
C ASN A 82 2.95 -17.48 -39.22
N PHE A 83 2.95 -16.79 -38.08
CA PHE A 83 1.76 -16.15 -37.53
C PHE A 83 1.63 -14.70 -38.00
N GLY A 84 0.39 -14.28 -38.22
CA GLY A 84 0.02 -12.89 -38.44
C GLY A 84 -1.32 -12.58 -37.80
N ILE A 85 -1.62 -11.30 -37.61
CA ILE A 85 -2.92 -10.86 -37.08
C ILE A 85 -3.55 -9.93 -38.09
N THR A 86 -4.81 -10.22 -38.42
CA THR A 86 -5.62 -9.37 -39.30
C THR A 86 -6.93 -9.02 -38.61
N ASN A 87 -7.62 -7.98 -39.08
CA ASN A 87 -8.98 -7.71 -38.62
C ASN A 87 -9.97 -8.70 -39.24
N CYS A 88 -11.23 -8.68 -38.80
CA CYS A 88 -12.27 -9.58 -39.31
C CYS A 88 -12.54 -9.44 -40.82
N LYS A 89 -12.15 -8.33 -41.45
CA LYS A 89 -12.25 -8.08 -42.89
C LYS A 89 -11.03 -8.60 -43.68
N GLY A 90 -10.00 -9.08 -43.00
CA GLY A 90 -8.75 -9.55 -43.60
C GLY A 90 -7.75 -8.44 -43.92
N GLU A 91 -7.98 -7.21 -43.44
CA GLU A 91 -7.05 -6.09 -43.57
C GLU A 91 -6.01 -6.12 -42.44
N GLU A 92 -4.99 -5.27 -42.52
CA GLU A 92 -3.99 -5.11 -41.46
C GLU A 92 -4.65 -4.79 -40.10
N SER A 93 -4.06 -5.33 -39.04
CA SER A 93 -4.56 -5.17 -37.68
C SER A 93 -4.52 -3.70 -37.25
N VAL A 94 -5.51 -3.28 -36.46
CA VAL A 94 -5.54 -1.94 -35.82
C VAL A 94 -4.68 -1.89 -34.55
N LEU A 95 -4.06 -3.02 -34.17
CA LEU A 95 -3.11 -3.05 -33.07
C LEU A 95 -1.88 -2.20 -33.37
N HIS A 96 -1.36 -1.52 -32.35
CA HIS A 96 -0.08 -0.82 -32.47
C HIS A 96 1.06 -1.82 -32.71
N ASP A 97 2.10 -1.43 -33.45
CA ASP A 97 3.22 -2.31 -33.84
C ASP A 97 3.84 -3.07 -32.65
N PHE A 98 4.01 -2.41 -31.51
CA PHE A 98 4.53 -3.04 -30.28
C PHE A 98 3.56 -4.06 -29.66
N GLN A 99 2.26 -3.81 -29.72
CA GLN A 99 1.25 -4.77 -29.24
C GLN A 99 1.21 -6.00 -30.16
N LEU A 100 1.26 -5.77 -31.47
CA LEU A 100 1.35 -6.82 -32.46
C LEU A 100 2.63 -7.65 -32.26
N LEU A 101 3.78 -6.99 -32.12
CA LEU A 101 5.06 -7.66 -31.88
C LEU A 101 5.05 -8.47 -30.57
N ALA A 102 4.50 -7.93 -29.49
CA ALA A 102 4.40 -8.64 -28.21
C ALA A 102 3.53 -9.91 -28.33
N LEU A 103 2.37 -9.81 -28.98
CA LEU A 103 1.51 -10.96 -29.24
C LEU A 103 2.22 -11.99 -30.14
N LEU A 104 2.83 -11.55 -31.24
CA LEU A 104 3.55 -12.46 -32.15
C LEU A 104 4.74 -13.14 -31.45
N ASN A 105 5.49 -12.44 -30.60
CA ASN A 105 6.56 -13.05 -29.80
C ASN A 105 6.03 -14.09 -28.82
N HIS A 106 4.87 -13.84 -28.20
CA HIS A 106 4.22 -14.81 -27.31
C HIS A 106 3.79 -16.07 -28.07
N LEU A 107 3.24 -15.91 -29.27
CA LEU A 107 2.89 -17.02 -30.16
C LEU A 107 4.10 -17.80 -30.64
N SER A 108 5.15 -17.11 -31.10
CA SER A 108 6.40 -17.74 -31.53
C SER A 108 7.05 -18.53 -30.40
N SER A 109 7.13 -17.96 -29.19
CA SER A 109 7.67 -18.69 -28.03
C SER A 109 6.86 -19.94 -27.68
N THR A 110 5.54 -19.92 -27.89
CA THR A 110 4.67 -21.09 -27.67
C THR A 110 4.93 -22.15 -28.74
N ALA A 111 5.00 -21.76 -30.02
CA ALA A 111 5.28 -22.69 -31.11
C ALA A 111 6.70 -23.27 -31.04
N GLU A 112 7.69 -22.48 -30.63
CA GLU A 112 9.07 -22.92 -30.46
C GLU A 112 9.22 -24.01 -29.39
N ALA A 113 8.38 -23.96 -28.35
CA ALA A 113 8.34 -25.00 -27.32
C ALA A 113 7.76 -26.33 -27.83
N GLU A 114 7.08 -26.32 -28.98
CA GLU A 114 6.40 -27.46 -29.59
C GLU A 114 6.99 -27.86 -30.95
N ILE A 115 8.22 -27.44 -31.27
CA ILE A 115 8.92 -27.88 -32.50
C ILE A 115 8.97 -29.41 -32.57
N GLY A 116 8.65 -29.96 -33.74
CA GLY A 116 8.47 -31.39 -33.98
C GLY A 116 7.06 -31.90 -33.70
N MET A 117 6.12 -31.02 -33.34
CA MET A 117 4.71 -31.36 -33.08
C MET A 117 3.76 -30.30 -33.67
N PRO A 118 2.50 -30.66 -33.99
CA PRO A 118 1.46 -29.69 -34.32
C PRO A 118 1.23 -28.68 -33.19
N SER A 119 1.35 -27.37 -33.47
CA SER A 119 1.36 -26.32 -32.45
C SER A 119 0.29 -25.24 -32.62
N VAL A 120 -0.52 -25.25 -33.69
CA VAL A 120 -1.42 -24.14 -34.00
C VAL A 120 -2.52 -23.98 -32.95
N LEU A 121 -3.05 -25.09 -32.44
CA LEU A 121 -4.08 -25.05 -31.41
C LEU A 121 -3.56 -24.44 -30.11
N SER A 122 -2.34 -24.82 -29.69
CA SER A 122 -1.66 -24.22 -28.52
C SER A 122 -1.45 -22.72 -28.71
N CYS A 123 -0.97 -22.31 -29.89
CA CYS A 123 -0.83 -20.89 -30.23
C CYS A 123 -2.16 -20.14 -30.25
N TYR A 124 -3.25 -20.76 -30.72
CA TYR A 124 -4.58 -20.16 -30.67
C TYR A 124 -4.99 -19.86 -29.22
N TYR A 125 -4.85 -20.82 -28.32
CA TYR A 125 -5.15 -20.61 -26.90
C TYR A 125 -4.19 -19.64 -26.22
N ALA A 126 -2.91 -19.61 -26.61
CA ALA A 126 -1.95 -18.62 -26.14
C ALA A 126 -2.33 -17.18 -26.57
N ALA A 127 -2.85 -16.97 -27.78
CA ALA A 127 -3.40 -15.67 -28.18
C ALA A 127 -4.59 -15.26 -27.31
N ILE A 128 -5.50 -16.20 -27.01
CA ILE A 128 -6.65 -15.95 -26.13
C ILE A 128 -6.15 -15.56 -24.74
N ASP A 129 -5.28 -16.37 -24.14
CA ASP A 129 -4.72 -16.13 -22.81
C ASP A 129 -3.99 -14.78 -22.74
N PHE A 130 -3.24 -14.41 -23.79
CA PHE A 130 -2.59 -13.10 -23.89
C PHE A 130 -3.59 -11.93 -23.79
N PHE A 131 -4.78 -12.05 -24.38
CA PHE A 131 -5.82 -11.03 -24.22
C PHE A 131 -6.46 -11.07 -22.84
N GLU A 132 -6.75 -12.26 -22.31
CA GLU A 132 -7.40 -12.42 -21.01
C GLU A 132 -6.55 -11.96 -19.82
N THR A 133 -5.24 -12.09 -19.94
CA THR A 133 -4.24 -11.63 -18.97
C THR A 133 -3.86 -10.16 -19.16
N GLY A 134 -4.43 -9.48 -20.15
CA GLY A 134 -4.19 -8.05 -20.41
C GLY A 134 -2.86 -7.76 -21.10
N GLY A 135 -2.28 -8.70 -21.83
CA GLY A 135 -1.03 -8.56 -22.57
C GLY A 135 -1.00 -7.34 -23.51
N LEU A 136 -2.14 -6.98 -24.11
CA LEU A 136 -2.25 -5.74 -24.93
C LEU A 136 -2.04 -4.47 -24.11
N VAL A 137 -2.57 -4.43 -22.88
CA VAL A 137 -2.41 -3.29 -21.97
C VAL A 137 -0.95 -3.22 -21.53
N GLN A 138 -0.36 -4.36 -21.17
CA GLN A 138 1.06 -4.43 -20.79
C GLN A 138 1.98 -3.97 -21.92
N ALA A 139 1.75 -4.43 -23.15
CA ALA A 139 2.52 -4.00 -24.32
C ALA A 139 2.30 -2.51 -24.65
N GLY A 140 1.11 -1.98 -24.39
CA GLY A 140 0.83 -0.54 -24.50
C GLY A 140 1.57 0.28 -23.44
N LEU A 141 1.61 -0.20 -22.19
CA LEU A 141 2.36 0.44 -21.11
C LEU A 141 3.87 0.40 -21.35
N ALA A 142 4.39 -0.61 -22.07
CA ALA A 142 5.80 -0.68 -22.48
C ALA A 142 6.24 0.44 -23.43
N LEU A 143 5.30 1.20 -23.99
CA LEU A 143 5.60 2.41 -24.77
C LEU A 143 5.92 3.62 -23.87
N LEU A 144 5.55 3.56 -22.60
CA LEU A 144 5.81 4.64 -21.66
C LEU A 144 7.26 4.57 -21.19
N SER A 145 7.89 5.72 -21.00
CA SER A 145 9.20 5.78 -20.37
C SER A 145 9.11 5.35 -18.89
N ASP A 146 10.22 4.88 -18.34
CA ASP A 146 10.34 4.55 -16.91
C ASP A 146 9.93 5.72 -16.00
N ASP A 147 10.18 6.97 -16.42
CA ASP A 147 9.73 8.17 -15.72
C ASP A 147 8.20 8.30 -15.69
N CYS A 148 7.54 8.04 -16.83
CA CYS A 148 6.08 8.05 -16.91
C CYS A 148 5.47 6.94 -16.06
N LEU A 149 6.02 5.72 -16.14
CA LEU A 149 5.61 4.60 -15.30
C LEU A 149 5.83 4.93 -13.80
N SER A 150 6.93 5.60 -13.46
CA SER A 150 7.23 6.01 -12.07
C SER A 150 6.17 6.95 -11.56
N ASN A 151 5.78 7.94 -12.37
CA ASN A 151 4.76 8.92 -12.00
C ASN A 151 3.36 8.30 -11.88
N ILE A 152 3.01 7.35 -12.77
CA ILE A 152 1.74 6.62 -12.67
C ILE A 152 1.72 5.80 -11.38
N LEU A 153 2.78 5.04 -11.12
CA LEU A 153 2.86 4.21 -9.92
C LEU A 153 2.87 5.06 -8.65
N ALA A 154 3.61 6.17 -8.62
CA ALA A 154 3.63 7.12 -7.51
C ALA A 154 2.24 7.73 -7.23
N TYR A 155 1.45 7.97 -8.28
CA TYR A 155 0.08 8.45 -8.13
C TYR A 155 -0.87 7.39 -7.55
N LEU A 156 -0.69 6.12 -7.93
CA LEU A 156 -1.52 5.00 -7.46
C LEU A 156 -1.09 4.50 -6.07
N ALA A 157 0.18 4.64 -5.73
CA ALA A 157 0.81 4.13 -4.52
C ALA A 157 0.43 4.96 -3.29
N THR A 158 -0.67 4.57 -2.63
CA THR A 158 -1.06 5.12 -1.33
C THR A 158 -0.40 4.38 -0.16
N SER A 159 0.11 3.17 -0.38
CA SER A 159 0.82 2.36 0.61
C SER A 159 1.85 1.45 -0.07
N LYS A 160 2.73 0.83 0.74
CA LYS A 160 3.67 -0.19 0.26
C LYS A 160 2.93 -1.38 -0.36
N GLU A 161 1.87 -1.83 0.30
CA GLU A 161 1.04 -2.96 -0.14
C GLU A 161 0.38 -2.66 -1.49
N ALA A 162 0.00 -1.40 -1.75
CA ALA A 162 -0.54 -0.99 -3.04
C ALA A 162 0.54 -1.07 -4.15
N ILE A 163 1.78 -0.68 -3.87
CA ILE A 163 2.90 -0.83 -4.82
C ILE A 163 3.13 -2.31 -5.13
N ASP A 164 3.18 -3.15 -4.10
CA ASP A 164 3.41 -4.58 -4.24
C ASP A 164 2.29 -5.24 -5.06
N ALA A 165 1.02 -4.92 -4.76
CA ALA A 165 -0.14 -5.45 -5.49
C ALA A 165 -0.18 -5.00 -6.97
N VAL A 166 0.13 -3.73 -7.26
CA VAL A 166 0.19 -3.24 -8.65
C VAL A 166 1.35 -3.89 -9.40
N SER A 167 2.50 -4.06 -8.75
CA SER A 167 3.69 -4.68 -9.37
C SER A 167 3.49 -6.17 -9.64
N GLU A 168 2.73 -6.86 -8.78
CA GLU A 168 2.34 -8.26 -8.97
C GLU A 168 1.34 -8.40 -10.12
N ALA A 169 0.33 -7.52 -10.19
CA ALA A 169 -0.67 -7.55 -11.25
C ALA A 169 -0.12 -7.11 -12.61
N LEU A 170 0.84 -6.17 -12.63
CA LEU A 170 1.43 -5.58 -13.83
C LEU A 170 2.96 -5.59 -13.70
N PRO A 171 3.62 -6.69 -14.13
CA PRO A 171 5.08 -6.88 -13.97
C PRO A 171 5.95 -5.77 -14.59
N ILE A 172 5.41 -5.02 -15.55
CA ILE A 172 6.09 -3.84 -16.12
C ILE A 172 6.45 -2.79 -15.06
N PHE A 173 5.67 -2.68 -13.98
CA PHE A 173 5.96 -1.76 -12.89
C PHE A 173 7.06 -2.30 -11.96
N ALA A 174 7.48 -3.56 -12.05
CA ALA A 174 8.40 -4.15 -11.07
C ALA A 174 9.81 -3.51 -11.05
N SER A 175 10.32 -3.08 -12.20
CA SER A 175 11.58 -2.32 -12.28
C SER A 175 11.41 -0.92 -11.68
N VAL A 176 10.27 -0.30 -11.97
CA VAL A 176 9.95 1.07 -11.63
C VAL A 176 9.52 1.23 -10.16
N ALA A 177 8.93 0.19 -9.58
CA ALA A 177 8.52 0.13 -8.17
C ALA A 177 9.67 0.32 -7.20
N LYS A 178 10.92 0.16 -7.66
CA LYS A 178 12.11 0.36 -6.84
C LYS A 178 12.76 1.73 -7.05
N THR A 179 12.21 2.59 -7.89
CA THR A 179 12.81 3.91 -8.15
C THR A 179 12.57 4.87 -6.98
N ASP A 180 13.55 5.74 -6.75
CA ASP A 180 13.46 6.79 -5.74
C ASP A 180 12.27 7.74 -5.95
N THR A 181 11.80 7.92 -7.19
CA THR A 181 10.62 8.76 -7.51
C THR A 181 9.37 8.25 -6.81
N VAL A 182 9.11 6.94 -6.89
CA VAL A 182 7.93 6.30 -6.29
C VAL A 182 8.01 6.35 -4.77
N TRP A 183 9.16 5.95 -4.21
CA TRP A 183 9.34 5.90 -2.76
C TRP A 183 9.39 7.27 -2.11
N LYS A 184 9.94 8.29 -2.78
CA LYS A 184 9.90 9.67 -2.30
C LYS A 184 8.47 10.17 -2.15
N GLU A 185 7.62 9.91 -3.16
CA GLU A 185 6.22 10.32 -3.09
C GLU A 185 5.45 9.55 -2.02
N LEU A 186 5.68 8.25 -1.90
CA LEU A 186 5.08 7.45 -0.83
C LEU A 186 5.50 7.94 0.55
N CYS A 187 6.78 8.25 0.75
CA CYS A 187 7.28 8.86 2.00
C CYS A 187 6.55 10.18 2.28
N ARG A 188 6.38 11.04 1.26
CA ARG A 188 5.67 12.31 1.40
C ARG A 188 4.24 12.10 1.89
N ILE A 189 3.49 11.20 1.25
CA ILE A 189 2.09 10.91 1.61
C ILE A 189 2.02 10.30 3.01
N ARG A 190 2.79 9.25 3.26
CA ARG A 190 2.76 8.46 4.50
C ARG A 190 3.23 9.23 5.72
N TRP A 191 4.29 10.04 5.56
CA TRP A 191 4.91 10.74 6.68
C TRP A 191 4.24 12.09 6.97
N ARG A 192 3.43 12.63 6.05
CA ARG A 192 2.76 13.93 6.23
C ARG A 192 1.95 14.02 7.52
N GLU A 193 1.34 12.91 7.93
CA GLU A 193 0.52 12.81 9.13
C GLU A 193 1.33 12.46 10.39
N LYS A 194 2.64 12.23 10.23
CA LYS A 194 3.54 11.82 11.32
C LYS A 194 4.18 13.03 12.00
N TRP A 195 4.56 12.83 13.25
CA TRP A 195 5.19 13.85 14.07
C TRP A 195 6.56 14.26 13.49
N GLY A 196 6.81 15.57 13.47
CA GLY A 196 8.07 16.11 12.98
C GLY A 196 8.29 15.94 11.47
N PHE A 197 7.21 15.72 10.70
CA PHE A 197 7.26 15.51 9.25
C PHE A 197 8.18 16.49 8.54
N GLU A 198 7.97 17.80 8.72
CA GLU A 198 8.71 18.83 7.97
C GLU A 198 10.22 18.73 8.19
N LYS A 199 10.67 18.60 9.44
CA LYS A 199 12.09 18.47 9.79
C LYS A 199 12.68 17.14 9.29
N ARG A 200 11.95 16.03 9.44
CA ARG A 200 12.38 14.70 8.95
C ARG A 200 12.48 14.70 7.42
N TRP A 201 11.48 15.27 6.76
CA TRP A 201 11.42 15.39 5.31
C TRP A 201 12.56 16.24 4.76
N GLN A 202 12.78 17.44 5.31
CA GLN A 202 13.89 18.30 4.92
C GLN A 202 15.24 17.62 5.13
N ARG A 203 15.44 16.93 6.26
CA ARG A 203 16.65 16.14 6.50
C ARG A 203 16.84 15.05 5.44
N ALA A 204 15.80 14.27 5.15
CA ALA A 204 15.86 13.22 4.14
C ALA A 204 16.15 13.79 2.74
N VAL A 205 15.59 14.95 2.39
CA VAL A 205 15.88 15.64 1.13
C VAL A 205 17.33 16.12 1.08
N ASN A 206 17.85 16.71 2.16
CA ASN A 206 19.24 17.15 2.22
C ASN A 206 20.21 15.97 2.12
N ASP A 207 19.97 14.91 2.90
CA ASP A 207 20.76 13.66 2.85
C ASP A 207 20.76 13.05 1.44
N PHE A 208 19.63 13.13 0.73
CA PHE A 208 19.52 12.68 -0.66
C PHE A 208 20.34 13.55 -1.62
N MET A 209 20.27 14.88 -1.48
CA MET A 209 21.05 15.81 -2.31
C MET A 209 22.55 15.66 -2.09
N ASP A 210 22.99 15.47 -0.85
CA ASP A 210 24.40 15.28 -0.49
C ASP A 210 24.97 13.98 -1.10
N GLN A 211 24.15 12.93 -1.25
CA GLN A 211 24.55 11.69 -1.92
C GLN A 211 24.66 11.81 -3.44
N TYR A 212 23.96 12.76 -4.04
CA TYR A 212 23.95 13.02 -5.49
C TYR A 212 25.07 13.97 -5.94
N GLU A 213 25.93 14.45 -5.03
CA GLU A 213 27.13 15.17 -5.44
C GLU A 213 28.07 14.28 -6.27
N PRO A 214 28.59 14.78 -7.42
CA PRO A 214 29.29 13.98 -8.44
C PRO A 214 30.62 13.34 -7.99
N GLN A 215 31.03 13.53 -6.73
CA GLN A 215 32.25 12.96 -6.17
C GLN A 215 32.01 11.68 -5.34
N SER A 216 30.76 11.36 -4.98
CA SER A 216 30.41 10.14 -4.24
C SER A 216 30.14 8.97 -5.19
N ARG A 217 31.01 7.96 -5.21
CA ARG A 217 30.98 6.84 -6.17
C ARG A 217 29.94 5.76 -5.89
N THR A 218 28.99 5.98 -4.99
CA THR A 218 27.96 5.00 -4.64
C THR A 218 26.62 5.71 -4.42
N THR A 219 25.99 6.15 -5.50
CA THR A 219 24.59 6.58 -5.47
C THR A 219 23.75 5.32 -5.26
N SER A 220 23.20 5.12 -4.07
CA SER A 220 22.24 4.02 -3.86
C SER A 220 20.99 4.36 -4.68
N GLN A 221 20.66 3.52 -5.67
CA GLN A 221 19.43 3.67 -6.47
C GLN A 221 18.13 3.53 -5.64
N TYR A 222 18.26 3.25 -4.33
CA TYR A 222 17.18 2.87 -3.42
C TYR A 222 17.15 3.72 -2.14
N PHE A 223 17.70 4.94 -2.17
CA PHE A 223 17.80 5.79 -0.97
C PHE A 223 16.45 5.98 -0.26
N TRP A 224 15.40 6.35 -1.02
CA TRP A 224 14.09 6.65 -0.44
C TRP A 224 13.39 5.40 0.07
N HIS A 225 13.59 4.27 -0.58
CA HIS A 225 13.12 2.98 -0.10
C HIS A 225 13.77 2.62 1.24
N ASP A 226 15.10 2.73 1.35
CA ASP A 226 15.82 2.40 2.58
C ASP A 226 15.46 3.37 3.70
N ARG A 227 15.27 4.65 3.37
CA ARG A 227 14.79 5.66 4.32
C ARG A 227 13.37 5.35 4.80
N TYR A 228 12.46 4.96 3.90
CA TYR A 228 11.12 4.50 4.25
C TYR A 228 11.15 3.38 5.28
N GLN A 229 11.94 2.34 5.03
CA GLN A 229 12.06 1.21 5.95
C GLN A 229 12.66 1.63 7.29
N PHE A 230 13.66 2.50 7.27
CA PHE A 230 14.30 3.02 8.48
C PHE A 230 13.30 3.78 9.36
N GLU A 231 12.55 4.73 8.78
CA GLU A 231 11.60 5.56 9.52
C GLU A 231 10.38 4.77 10.01
N GLU A 232 9.84 3.84 9.21
CA GLU A 232 8.75 2.96 9.69
C GLU A 232 9.23 2.03 10.81
N ARG A 233 10.47 1.53 10.76
CA ARG A 233 11.05 0.75 11.87
C ARG A 233 11.26 1.62 13.12
N ASP A 234 11.80 2.83 12.97
CA ASP A 234 11.90 3.81 14.07
C ASP A 234 10.52 4.13 14.66
N GLY A 235 9.50 4.18 13.82
CA GLY A 235 8.09 4.37 14.19
C GLY A 235 7.51 3.27 15.08
N THR A 236 8.17 2.11 15.20
CA THR A 236 7.70 0.95 15.98
C THR A 236 8.52 0.66 17.24
N ARG A 237 9.55 1.46 17.54
CA ARG A 237 10.40 1.21 18.72
C ARG A 237 9.67 1.48 20.04
N THR A 238 10.08 0.77 21.09
CA THR A 238 9.49 0.90 22.44
C THR A 238 10.23 1.91 23.33
N SER A 239 11.49 2.21 23.02
CA SER A 239 12.34 3.08 23.83
C SER A 239 12.52 4.48 23.20
N THR A 240 12.46 5.51 24.04
CA THR A 240 12.69 6.90 23.64
C THR A 240 14.09 7.40 24.07
N SER A 241 14.50 8.57 23.56
CA SER A 241 15.78 9.20 23.89
C SER A 241 15.57 10.59 24.52
N VAL A 242 16.56 11.06 25.28
CA VAL A 242 16.57 12.40 25.88
C VAL A 242 16.37 13.47 24.81
N GLU A 243 17.14 13.38 23.72
CA GLU A 243 17.10 14.33 22.62
C GLU A 243 15.72 14.39 21.97
N GLU A 244 15.11 13.23 21.74
CA GLU A 244 13.79 13.15 21.11
C GLU A 244 12.70 13.75 22.02
N LEU A 245 12.71 13.45 23.31
CA LEU A 245 11.76 14.03 24.27
C LEU A 245 11.90 15.55 24.39
N CYS A 246 13.13 16.05 24.41
CA CYS A 246 13.38 17.49 24.44
C CYS A 246 12.99 18.19 23.13
N SER A 247 12.91 17.45 22.02
CA SER A 247 12.45 17.99 20.72
C SER A 247 10.92 18.05 20.58
N MET A 248 10.18 17.43 21.51
CA MET A 248 8.73 17.30 21.49
C MET A 248 8.05 18.19 22.52
N THR A 249 6.84 18.63 22.19
CA THR A 249 5.90 19.23 23.14
C THR A 249 4.87 18.19 23.52
N PHE A 250 4.47 18.15 24.78
CA PHE A 250 3.48 17.17 25.27
C PHE A 250 2.26 17.88 25.83
N GLN A 251 1.08 17.34 25.55
CA GLN A 251 -0.13 17.71 26.27
C GLN A 251 -0.36 16.69 27.39
N CYS A 252 -0.42 17.16 28.64
CA CYS A 252 -0.58 16.35 29.83
C CYS A 252 -1.98 16.46 30.40
N TYR A 253 -2.60 15.32 30.66
CA TYR A 253 -3.85 15.17 31.40
C TYR A 253 -3.65 14.33 32.66
N GLN A 254 -4.34 14.70 33.72
CA GLN A 254 -4.51 13.82 34.87
C GLN A 254 -5.68 12.89 34.58
N TRP A 255 -5.57 11.61 34.95
CA TRP A 255 -6.70 10.69 34.85
C TRP A 255 -7.86 11.14 35.74
N PHE A 256 -7.52 11.67 36.91
CA PHE A 256 -8.47 12.04 37.95
C PHE A 256 -8.21 13.46 38.48
N ASP A 257 -9.28 14.24 38.64
CA ASP A 257 -9.21 15.58 39.22
C ASP A 257 -9.30 15.55 40.75
N THR A 258 -8.13 15.47 41.39
CA THR A 258 -8.00 15.47 42.86
C THR A 258 -8.48 16.77 43.50
N THR A 259 -8.43 17.90 42.79
CA THR A 259 -8.94 19.19 43.30
C THR A 259 -10.46 19.21 43.30
N GLY A 260 -11.07 18.60 42.27
CA GLY A 260 -12.50 18.33 42.21
C GLY A 260 -12.96 17.44 43.34
N LEU A 261 -12.24 16.34 43.60
CA LEU A 261 -12.53 15.41 44.71
C LEU A 261 -12.58 16.14 46.07
N LEU A 262 -11.60 17.00 46.36
CA LEU A 262 -11.56 17.75 47.63
C LEU A 262 -12.69 18.77 47.80
N ARG A 263 -13.35 19.18 46.70
CA ARG A 263 -14.43 20.17 46.69
C ARG A 263 -15.81 19.54 46.49
N GLN A 264 -15.89 18.22 46.43
CA GLN A 264 -17.15 17.51 46.33
C GLN A 264 -17.95 17.61 47.63
N SER A 265 -19.27 17.65 47.48
CA SER A 265 -20.20 17.51 48.59
C SER A 265 -20.01 16.15 49.27
N ASP A 266 -20.33 16.04 50.57
CA ASP A 266 -20.11 14.80 51.33
C ASP A 266 -20.77 13.55 50.72
N HIS A 267 -21.87 13.73 49.99
CA HIS A 267 -22.54 12.64 49.28
C HIS A 267 -21.77 12.17 48.04
N MET A 268 -20.90 12.98 47.43
CA MET A 268 -20.18 12.66 46.19
C MET A 268 -18.77 12.10 46.42
N ARG A 269 -18.34 11.90 47.69
CA ARG A 269 -16.96 11.52 48.03
C ARG A 269 -16.49 10.19 47.42
N ASP A 270 -17.42 9.33 47.04
CA ASP A 270 -17.13 8.02 46.44
C ASP A 270 -16.99 8.07 44.91
N VAL A 271 -17.10 9.26 44.28
CA VAL A 271 -17.08 9.41 42.82
C VAL A 271 -15.91 10.28 42.36
N MET A 272 -14.93 9.70 41.69
CA MET A 272 -13.72 10.43 41.27
C MET A 272 -13.89 11.07 39.88
N PRO A 273 -13.88 12.42 39.75
CA PRO A 273 -14.10 13.09 38.47
C PRO A 273 -12.94 12.85 37.50
N THR A 274 -13.24 12.56 36.23
CA THR A 274 -12.20 12.42 35.20
C THR A 274 -11.50 13.75 34.96
N GLY A 275 -10.17 13.72 34.87
CA GLY A 275 -9.38 14.88 34.45
C GLY A 275 -9.31 15.04 32.93
N LEU A 276 -9.66 13.99 32.15
CA LEU A 276 -9.58 13.98 30.68
C LEU A 276 -10.58 14.92 29.99
N GLY A 277 -11.66 15.32 30.66
CA GLY A 277 -12.72 16.14 30.10
C GLY A 277 -12.57 17.65 30.32
N LYS A 278 -11.49 18.12 30.97
CA LYS A 278 -11.27 19.56 31.20
C LYS A 278 -10.40 20.15 30.11
N ASP A 279 -10.84 21.26 29.51
CA ASP A 279 -10.21 22.03 28.41
C ASP A 279 -8.79 22.60 28.69
N CYS A 280 -8.04 22.08 29.65
CA CYS A 280 -6.77 22.63 30.09
C CYS A 280 -5.73 21.54 30.35
N GLY A 281 -5.49 20.66 29.37
CA GLY A 281 -4.27 19.86 29.37
C GLY A 281 -3.06 20.79 29.51
N SER A 282 -2.22 20.59 30.52
CA SER A 282 -1.03 21.43 30.70
C SER A 282 -0.01 21.02 29.65
N ILE A 283 0.57 21.98 28.95
CA ILE A 283 1.64 21.68 28.01
C ILE A 283 2.92 21.42 28.80
N VAL A 284 3.61 20.32 28.52
CA VAL A 284 4.86 19.91 29.14
C VAL A 284 5.98 19.97 28.11
N ARG A 285 7.11 20.55 28.50
CA ARG A 285 8.35 20.55 27.71
C ARG A 285 9.49 19.99 28.55
N PHE A 286 10.27 19.11 27.95
CA PHE A 286 11.48 18.55 28.55
C PHE A 286 12.70 19.35 28.11
N LEU A 287 13.68 19.48 29.01
CA LEU A 287 14.91 20.24 28.78
C LEU A 287 16.12 19.33 28.94
N ASN A 288 17.13 19.54 28.11
CA ASN A 288 18.36 18.74 28.09
C ASN A 288 19.14 18.71 29.42
N ASN A 289 18.84 19.61 30.36
CA ASN A 289 19.45 19.66 31.68
C ASN A 289 18.75 18.75 32.72
N GLY A 290 17.82 17.88 32.30
CA GLY A 290 17.08 17.00 33.20
C GLY A 290 15.93 17.70 33.94
N LEU A 291 15.50 18.86 33.47
CA LEU A 291 14.34 19.59 34.00
C LEU A 291 13.17 19.57 33.02
N PHE A 292 11.96 19.78 33.53
CA PHE A 292 10.78 20.00 32.69
C PHE A 292 9.98 21.22 33.16
N SER A 293 9.22 21.81 32.24
CA SER A 293 8.36 22.96 32.49
C SER A 293 6.91 22.67 32.09
N TYR A 294 5.97 23.20 32.87
CA TYR A 294 4.58 23.34 32.45
C TYR A 294 4.40 24.72 31.80
N VAL A 295 3.72 24.76 30.65
CA VAL A 295 3.23 26.00 30.05
C VAL A 295 1.76 26.14 30.42
N ILE A 296 1.46 27.12 31.28
CA ILE A 296 0.10 27.44 31.70
C ILE A 296 -0.20 28.85 31.24
N LYS A 297 -1.20 29.02 30.36
CA LYS A 297 -1.59 30.34 29.80
C LYS A 297 -0.38 31.13 29.27
N GLU A 298 0.41 30.49 28.41
CA GLU A 298 1.59 31.08 27.75
C GLU A 298 2.75 31.48 28.69
N ARG A 299 2.68 31.14 29.99
CA ARG A 299 3.81 31.28 30.91
C ARG A 299 4.46 29.93 31.20
N GLU A 300 5.76 29.87 30.96
CA GLU A 300 6.59 28.74 31.39
C GLU A 300 6.85 28.81 32.89
N CYS A 301 6.50 27.73 33.60
CA CYS A 301 6.81 27.55 35.01
C CYS A 301 7.75 26.35 35.16
N PRO A 302 8.98 26.52 35.67
CA PRO A 302 9.84 25.38 35.97
C PRO A 302 9.16 24.51 37.04
N SER A 303 9.07 23.21 36.76
CA SER A 303 8.11 22.34 37.46
C SER A 303 8.77 21.17 38.20
N GLY A 304 9.96 20.76 37.78
CA GLY A 304 10.70 19.71 38.47
C GLY A 304 11.83 19.12 37.66
N ALA A 305 12.38 18.03 38.19
CA ALA A 305 13.41 17.24 37.54
C ALA A 305 12.82 15.92 37.03
N TYR A 306 13.44 15.38 35.98
CA TYR A 306 13.12 14.08 35.43
C TYR A 306 14.38 13.25 35.19
N THR A 307 14.25 11.94 35.25
CA THR A 307 15.34 10.98 34.99
C THR A 307 14.84 9.84 34.12
N PHE A 308 15.69 9.33 33.24
CA PHE A 308 15.38 8.17 32.41
C PHE A 308 15.72 6.86 33.10
N SER A 309 14.95 5.83 32.79
CA SER A 309 15.43 4.46 32.93
C SER A 309 16.56 4.18 31.93
N VAL A 310 17.43 3.23 32.27
CA VAL A 310 18.61 2.88 31.46
C VAL A 310 18.23 2.35 30.08
N ASP A 311 17.04 1.75 29.96
CA ASP A 311 16.46 1.19 28.73
C ASP A 311 15.63 2.21 27.92
N GLY A 312 15.37 3.42 28.47
CA GLY A 312 14.56 4.44 27.81
C GLY A 312 13.07 4.08 27.67
N GLU A 313 12.59 3.05 28.38
CA GLU A 313 11.18 2.63 28.37
C GLU A 313 10.34 3.32 29.46
N ALA A 314 11.00 4.03 30.38
CA ALA A 314 10.34 4.76 31.44
C ALA A 314 11.05 6.06 31.80
N ILE A 315 10.26 7.01 32.29
CA ILE A 315 10.72 8.31 32.78
C ILE A 315 10.22 8.45 34.21
N SER A 316 11.10 8.81 35.13
CA SER A 316 10.73 9.21 36.48
C SER A 316 10.62 10.73 36.53
N MET A 317 9.45 11.25 36.85
CA MET A 317 9.14 12.68 36.92
C MET A 317 8.53 13.00 38.28
N ASN A 318 9.24 13.79 39.12
CA ASN A 318 8.80 14.10 40.48
C ASN A 318 8.40 12.87 41.33
N GLY A 319 9.09 11.74 41.14
CA GLY A 319 8.81 10.48 41.84
C GLY A 319 7.72 9.61 41.20
N LEU A 320 7.08 10.07 40.13
CA LEU A 320 6.14 9.28 39.33
C LEU A 320 6.88 8.56 38.20
N ARG A 321 6.65 7.26 38.08
CA ARG A 321 7.18 6.46 36.96
C ARG A 321 6.17 6.48 35.81
N LEU A 322 6.57 7.08 34.70
CA LEU A 322 5.83 7.13 33.44
C LEU A 322 6.41 6.07 32.50
N ARG A 323 5.57 5.19 31.93
CA ARG A 323 5.96 4.27 30.86
C ARG A 323 5.82 4.97 29.52
N THR A 324 6.75 4.74 28.61
CA THR A 324 6.76 5.37 27.28
C THR A 324 6.22 4.41 26.23
N HIS A 325 5.31 4.90 25.40
CA HIS A 325 4.71 4.14 24.31
C HIS A 325 4.75 4.94 23.02
N ARG A 326 5.11 4.29 21.92
CA ARG A 326 5.17 4.94 20.60
C ARG A 326 3.78 4.96 19.97
N LEU A 327 3.32 6.14 19.56
CA LEU A 327 2.02 6.32 18.91
C LEU A 327 2.10 6.03 17.41
N PRO A 328 0.98 5.65 16.75
CA PRO A 328 0.94 5.51 15.29
C PRO A 328 1.32 6.78 14.53
N SER A 329 1.18 7.95 15.15
CA SER A 329 1.64 9.25 14.63
C SER A 329 3.16 9.44 14.73
N TRP A 330 3.91 8.45 15.22
CA TRP A 330 5.34 8.55 15.60
C TRP A 330 5.64 9.51 16.75
N GLY A 331 4.59 10.00 17.40
CA GLY A 331 4.69 10.67 18.68
C GLY A 331 4.98 9.71 19.84
N TRP A 332 5.20 10.27 21.02
CA TRP A 332 5.32 9.51 22.26
C TRP A 332 4.10 9.75 23.15
N GLU A 333 3.61 8.67 23.73
CA GLU A 333 2.73 8.67 24.88
C GLU A 333 3.53 8.31 26.14
N MET A 334 3.24 8.98 27.24
CA MET A 334 3.78 8.68 28.56
C MET A 334 2.63 8.46 29.54
N THR A 335 2.55 7.27 30.13
CA THR A 335 1.44 6.90 31.03
C THR A 335 1.93 6.54 32.42
N SER A 336 1.16 6.93 33.42
CA SER A 336 1.25 6.43 34.80
C SER A 336 -0.15 6.22 35.33
N ASP A 337 -0.26 5.73 36.56
CA ASP A 337 -1.56 5.56 37.23
C ASP A 337 -2.28 6.89 37.50
N LEU A 338 -1.57 8.03 37.45
CA LEU A 338 -2.12 9.36 37.79
C LEU A 338 -2.29 10.29 36.59
N MET A 339 -1.48 10.11 35.55
CA MET A 339 -1.49 11.00 34.39
C MET A 339 -1.10 10.30 33.11
N VAL A 340 -1.52 10.91 32.00
CA VAL A 340 -1.11 10.57 30.63
C VAL A 340 -0.65 11.83 29.92
N MET A 341 0.40 11.70 29.13
CA MET A 341 0.90 12.75 28.26
C MET A 341 1.04 12.21 26.85
N ARG A 342 0.61 12.99 25.85
CA ARG A 342 0.82 12.66 24.44
C ARG A 342 1.56 13.79 23.76
N SER A 343 2.53 13.44 22.92
CA SER A 343 3.24 14.43 22.11
C SER A 343 2.27 15.11 21.16
N ILE A 344 2.32 16.43 21.11
CA ILE A 344 1.58 17.27 20.17
C ILE A 344 2.54 17.85 19.14
N ASN A 345 2.04 18.10 17.94
CA ASN A 345 2.80 18.78 16.90
C ASN A 345 2.34 20.23 16.82
N ASP A 346 3.14 21.15 17.36
CA ASP A 346 2.85 22.59 17.34
C ASP A 346 2.93 23.18 15.91
N GLU A 347 3.59 22.49 14.97
CA GLU A 347 3.97 23.04 13.66
C GLU A 347 2.91 22.85 12.55
N GLY A 348 1.89 22.02 12.79
CA GLY A 348 0.76 21.86 11.87
C GLY A 348 -0.50 21.89 12.70
N GLY A 349 -1.45 22.76 12.37
CA GLY A 349 -2.76 22.90 13.03
C GLY A 349 -3.64 21.66 12.93
N ASN A 350 -3.10 20.52 13.30
CA ASN A 350 -3.76 19.25 13.44
C ASN A 350 -4.84 19.43 14.51
N ASN A 351 -6.06 19.10 14.11
CA ASN A 351 -7.17 18.95 15.02
C ASN A 351 -6.72 18.12 16.22
N LEU A 352 -6.62 18.76 17.38
CA LEU A 352 -6.58 18.06 18.68
C LEU A 352 -7.83 17.18 18.88
N GLY A 353 -8.90 17.41 18.11
CA GLY A 353 -10.08 16.55 18.03
C GLY A 353 -9.68 15.21 17.41
N GLY A 354 -9.60 14.17 18.23
CA GLY A 354 -9.03 12.88 17.85
C GLY A 354 -7.91 12.41 18.75
N LEU A 355 -7.07 13.32 19.27
CA LEU A 355 -5.84 12.93 20.01
C LEU A 355 -6.16 12.15 21.27
N TRP A 356 -7.33 12.34 21.87
CA TRP A 356 -7.73 11.71 23.13
C TRP A 356 -8.97 10.84 22.97
N ASP A 357 -9.51 10.70 21.75
CA ASP A 357 -10.81 10.09 21.51
C ASP A 357 -10.82 8.59 21.88
N ASP A 358 -9.71 7.89 21.70
CA ASP A 358 -9.52 6.50 22.12
C ASP A 358 -9.56 6.35 23.65
N LEU A 359 -8.95 7.28 24.39
CA LEU A 359 -9.00 7.27 25.86
C LEU A 359 -10.36 7.74 26.39
N ILE A 360 -10.96 8.73 25.74
CA ILE A 360 -12.27 9.28 26.09
C ILE A 360 -13.38 8.26 25.81
N SER A 361 -13.33 7.56 24.67
CA SER A 361 -14.33 6.55 24.30
C SER A 361 -14.29 5.30 25.19
N CYS A 362 -13.13 4.97 25.75
CA CYS A 362 -12.98 3.92 26.76
C CYS A 362 -13.51 4.30 28.16
N MET A 363 -13.92 5.55 28.37
CA MET A 363 -14.53 5.95 29.65
C MET A 363 -15.98 5.46 29.72
N THR A 364 -16.24 4.53 30.63
CA THR A 364 -17.60 4.05 30.92
C THR A 364 -18.36 5.12 31.69
N LEU A 365 -19.36 5.75 31.08
CA LEU A 365 -20.26 6.67 31.78
C LEU A 365 -21.06 5.90 32.84
N GLN A 366 -20.70 6.08 34.11
CA GLN A 366 -21.50 5.53 35.21
C GLN A 366 -22.88 6.20 35.19
N GLN A 367 -23.96 5.40 35.17
CA GLN A 367 -25.31 5.93 35.35
C GLN A 367 -25.38 6.60 36.73
N ARG A 368 -26.00 7.79 36.79
CA ARG A 368 -26.17 8.55 38.04
C ARG A 368 -26.75 7.62 39.12
N PRO A 369 -26.04 7.37 40.22
CA PRO A 369 -26.59 6.63 41.33
C PRO A 369 -27.89 7.24 41.85
N ASP A 370 -28.88 6.40 42.16
CA ASP A 370 -30.23 6.83 42.57
C ASP A 370 -30.26 7.70 43.83
N TRP A 371 -29.22 7.58 44.67
CA TRP A 371 -29.06 8.38 45.88
C TRP A 371 -28.62 9.84 45.59
N ILE A 372 -28.28 10.18 44.35
CA ILE A 372 -27.98 11.55 43.93
C ILE A 372 -29.25 12.23 43.41
N THR A 373 -29.96 12.91 44.30
CA THR A 373 -31.13 13.73 43.99
C THR A 373 -30.71 15.14 43.57
N THR A 374 -30.56 15.42 42.27
CA THR A 374 -30.37 16.81 41.79
C THR A 374 -31.69 17.57 41.85
N THR A 375 -31.86 18.49 42.79
CA THR A 375 -32.98 19.44 42.78
C THR A 375 -32.73 20.65 41.87
N LEU A 376 -31.48 21.02 41.58
CA LEU A 376 -31.14 22.18 40.73
C LEU A 376 -29.75 21.98 40.06
N GLY A 377 -29.70 21.37 38.87
CA GLY A 377 -28.49 21.32 38.04
C GLY A 377 -28.27 19.99 37.32
N LEU A 378 -27.88 20.05 36.03
CA LEU A 378 -27.44 18.91 35.23
C LEU A 378 -26.30 18.18 35.94
N TYR A 379 -26.33 16.85 35.92
CA TYR A 379 -25.26 15.99 36.44
C TYR A 379 -23.95 16.30 35.66
N PRO A 380 -22.89 16.88 36.26
CA PRO A 380 -21.95 17.67 35.47
C PRO A 380 -20.73 16.93 34.89
N TYR A 381 -20.58 15.61 35.07
CA TYR A 381 -19.31 14.94 34.77
C TYR A 381 -19.46 13.55 34.14
N ASN A 382 -18.56 13.26 33.21
CA ASN A 382 -18.23 11.90 32.77
C ASN A 382 -17.34 11.27 33.86
N TYR A 383 -17.71 10.13 34.42
CA TYR A 383 -16.93 9.46 35.48
C TYR A 383 -16.39 8.12 34.95
N ARG A 384 -15.31 7.61 35.56
CA ARG A 384 -14.83 6.23 35.39
C ARG A 384 -15.11 5.51 36.72
N GLU A 385 -15.79 4.37 36.68
CA GLU A 385 -15.83 3.46 37.83
C GLU A 385 -14.38 3.04 38.11
N ILE A 386 -13.85 3.30 39.31
CA ILE A 386 -12.52 2.79 39.68
C ILE A 386 -12.69 1.27 39.72
N PRO A 387 -12.17 0.51 38.75
CA PRO A 387 -12.28 -0.94 38.81
C PRO A 387 -11.48 -1.37 40.04
N GLU A 388 -11.96 -2.39 40.77
CA GLU A 388 -11.12 -3.03 41.77
C GLU A 388 -9.78 -3.41 41.12
N ASP A 389 -8.66 -3.34 41.84
CA ASP A 389 -7.30 -3.47 41.29
C ASP A 389 -7.12 -4.67 40.32
N ALA A 390 -7.92 -5.73 40.49
CA ALA A 390 -7.94 -6.90 39.61
C ALA A 390 -8.54 -6.65 38.21
N ASP A 391 -9.53 -5.77 38.08
CA ASP A 391 -10.23 -5.48 36.82
C ASP A 391 -9.46 -4.46 35.97
N LEU A 392 -8.74 -3.51 36.62
CA LEU A 392 -7.77 -2.63 35.96
C LEU A 392 -6.69 -3.43 35.23
N MET A 393 -6.29 -4.57 35.83
CA MET A 393 -5.32 -5.52 35.28
C MET A 393 -5.84 -6.34 34.07
N SER A 394 -7.11 -6.16 33.67
CA SER A 394 -7.71 -6.87 32.53
C SER A 394 -8.22 -5.98 31.40
N LEU A 395 -8.48 -4.70 31.66
CA LEU A 395 -9.14 -3.77 30.73
C LEU A 395 -8.19 -2.87 29.93
N LEU A 396 -6.91 -2.81 30.31
CA LEU A 396 -5.87 -2.17 29.51
C LEU A 396 -5.11 -3.27 28.74
N PRO A 397 -4.94 -3.17 27.42
CA PRO A 397 -4.04 -4.07 26.71
C PRO A 397 -2.61 -3.70 27.12
N TRP A 398 -2.03 -4.50 28.03
CA TRP A 398 -0.62 -4.41 28.42
C TRP A 398 0.30 -4.60 27.22
#